data_AF-A0A7Y3H0A8-F1
#
_entry.id   AF-A0A7Y3H0A8-F1
#
_cell.length_a   1.000
_cell.length_b   1.000
_cell.length_c   1.000
_cell.angle_alpha   90.00
_cell.angle_beta   90.00
_cell.angle_gamma   90.00
#
_symmetry.space_group_name_H-M   'P 1'
#
loop_
_entity.id
_entity.type
_entity.pdbx_description
1 polymer ?
#
loop_
_entity_poly.entity_id
_entity_poly.type
_entity_poly.pdbx_seq_one_letter_code
_entity_poly.pdbx_strand_id
1 'polypeptide(L)'
;MQTSERSSESVPWARLCLGVSGALILITGANVHLPALSHGILRIEDVSTGWRLLQPFNLADENNLAVWWSGALLSVAGLLCFQQVDGRGALPARSAAILAALLVGLSCDEVVSIHERVSLLHNLYPVPFAALGAGLLIYALMLACRNPASRGVALRVFAGFALLGSVAVQEYLEHTVSWPSWLAGVRVAVEEGSELFGMFIILHALVTDIHGRSRVGVRQALPKPSEFPILVPLLALGLGLQLASASLVFSHLDDLTTRGNATSWYCATAYLVAAFRVNERELGGRSSLFFFTLVLCSLDAV
;
A
#
# COMPACT_ATOMS: atom_id res chain seq x y z
N MET A 1 23.34 -37.77 -11.36
CA MET A 1 24.06 -36.49 -11.24
C MET A 1 23.01 -35.42 -10.95
N GLN A 2 22.71 -35.19 -9.67
CA GLN A 2 21.78 -34.13 -9.25
C GLN A 2 22.55 -32.82 -9.32
N THR A 3 22.25 -32.00 -10.32
CA THR A 3 22.71 -30.61 -10.34
C THR A 3 22.04 -29.92 -9.16
N SER A 4 22.84 -29.65 -8.12
CA SER A 4 22.52 -28.71 -7.07
C SER A 4 22.15 -27.39 -7.75
N GLU A 5 20.85 -27.18 -7.98
CA GLU A 5 20.31 -25.87 -8.32
C GLU A 5 20.63 -24.99 -7.11
N ARG A 6 21.74 -24.25 -7.21
CA ARG A 6 22.02 -23.13 -6.32
C ARG A 6 20.78 -22.26 -6.37
N SER A 7 20.02 -22.25 -5.28
CA SER A 7 18.98 -21.29 -5.01
C SER A 7 19.61 -19.92 -5.20
N SER A 8 19.38 -19.32 -6.37
CA SER A 8 19.83 -17.97 -6.61
C SER A 8 19.18 -17.14 -5.53
N GLU A 9 19.99 -16.57 -4.65
CA GLU A 9 19.55 -15.61 -3.65
C GLU A 9 19.13 -14.36 -4.42
N SER A 10 17.96 -14.43 -5.06
CA SER A 10 17.26 -13.27 -5.56
C SER A 10 17.21 -12.31 -4.38
N VAL A 11 17.74 -11.09 -4.56
CA VAL A 11 17.65 -10.04 -3.54
C VAL A 11 16.22 -10.09 -2.99
N PRO A 12 16.03 -10.46 -1.70
CA PRO A 12 14.71 -10.82 -1.23
C PRO A 12 13.88 -9.54 -1.32
N TRP A 13 12.85 -9.55 -2.15
CA TRP A 13 11.89 -8.45 -2.29
C TRP A 13 11.49 -7.86 -0.93
N ALA A 14 11.47 -8.72 0.11
CA ALA A 14 11.23 -8.35 1.49
C ALA A 14 12.26 -7.35 2.05
N ARG A 15 13.57 -7.54 1.79
CA ARG A 15 14.63 -6.59 2.19
C ARG A 15 14.45 -5.25 1.51
N LEU A 16 14.03 -5.24 0.25
CA LEU A 16 13.80 -4.01 -0.48
C LEU A 16 12.56 -3.28 0.03
N CYS A 17 11.45 -4.00 0.22
CA CYS A 17 10.23 -3.45 0.82
C CYS A 17 10.52 -2.85 2.19
N LEU A 18 11.21 -3.59 3.07
CA LEU A 18 11.66 -3.08 4.37
C LEU A 18 12.65 -1.92 4.26
N GLY A 19 13.54 -1.94 3.27
CA GLY A 19 14.51 -0.87 3.05
C GLY A 19 13.86 0.45 2.63
N VAL A 20 12.91 0.39 1.69
CA VAL A 20 12.14 1.55 1.25
C VAL A 20 11.24 2.05 2.38
N SER A 21 10.42 1.18 2.98
CA SER A 21 9.57 1.56 4.11
C SER A 21 10.38 2.13 5.28
N GLY A 22 11.51 1.50 5.62
CA GLY A 22 12.41 1.98 6.66
C GLY A 22 13.00 3.36 6.34
N ALA A 23 13.39 3.61 5.09
CA ALA A 23 13.87 4.92 4.66
C ALA A 23 12.77 5.99 4.79
N LEU A 24 11.53 5.70 4.35
CA LEU A 24 10.40 6.61 4.49
C LEU A 24 10.12 6.95 5.96
N ILE A 25 10.05 5.94 6.83
CA ILE A 25 9.84 6.12 8.28
C ILE A 25 10.94 6.99 8.89
N LEU A 26 12.21 6.75 8.54
CA LEU A 26 13.33 7.54 9.03
C LEU A 26 13.28 8.98 8.54
N ILE A 27 12.90 9.22 7.28
CA ILE A 27 12.72 10.56 6.72
C ILE A 27 11.60 11.29 7.46
N THR A 28 10.43 10.66 7.64
CA THR A 28 9.30 11.19 8.42
C THR A 28 9.71 11.59 9.83
N GLY A 29 10.40 10.68 10.55
CA GLY A 29 10.85 10.95 11.92
C GLY A 29 11.89 12.06 12.00
N ALA A 30 12.80 12.14 11.03
CA ALA A 30 13.79 13.20 10.96
C ALA A 30 13.18 14.56 10.57
N ASN A 31 12.01 14.57 9.91
CA ASN A 31 11.45 15.76 9.30
C ASN A 31 11.17 16.88 10.31
N VAL A 32 10.75 16.54 11.52
CA VAL A 32 10.51 17.51 12.61
C VAL A 32 11.81 18.15 13.13
N HIS A 33 12.96 17.50 12.94
CA HIS A 33 14.26 18.00 13.42
C HIS A 33 15.09 18.68 12.33
N LEU A 34 14.71 18.53 11.05
CA LEU A 34 15.44 19.10 9.93
C LEU A 34 15.50 20.64 9.91
N PRO A 35 14.47 21.40 10.33
CA PRO A 35 14.60 22.85 10.50
C PRO A 35 15.69 23.23 11.52
N ALA A 36 15.86 22.46 12.60
CA ALA A 36 16.91 22.70 13.59
C ALA A 36 18.31 22.28 13.08
N LEU A 37 18.39 21.19 12.32
CA LEU A 37 19.64 20.69 11.73
C LEU A 37 20.16 21.57 10.57
N SER A 38 19.25 22.09 9.74
CA SER A 38 19.59 23.00 8.64
C SER A 38 20.22 24.30 9.16
N HIS A 39 19.81 24.83 10.31
CA HIS A 39 20.45 26.02 10.88
C HIS A 39 21.89 25.76 11.40
N GLY A 40 22.26 24.50 11.67
CA GLY A 40 23.55 24.14 12.28
C GLY A 40 24.64 23.67 11.31
N ILE A 41 24.28 22.93 10.25
CA ILE A 41 25.26 22.17 9.44
C ILE A 41 25.33 22.68 7.98
N LEU A 42 24.20 23.06 7.42
CA LEU A 42 24.11 23.51 6.04
C LEU A 42 23.72 24.98 6.07
N ARG A 43 24.64 25.91 5.79
CA ARG A 43 24.31 27.32 5.50
C ARG A 43 23.53 27.43 4.17
N ILE A 44 22.44 26.67 4.05
CA ILE A 44 21.42 26.88 3.03
C ILE A 44 20.64 28.06 3.58
N GLU A 45 20.87 29.23 3.00
CA GLU A 45 20.18 30.48 3.35
C GLU A 45 18.66 30.36 3.18
N ASP A 46 18.20 29.32 2.50
CA ASP A 46 16.79 29.03 2.27
C ASP A 46 16.40 27.63 2.79
N VAL A 47 16.16 27.54 4.10
CA VAL A 47 15.63 26.35 4.82
C VAL A 47 14.39 25.77 4.12
N SER A 48 13.66 26.59 3.35
CA SER A 48 12.50 26.17 2.57
C SER A 48 12.85 25.19 1.43
N THR A 49 14.08 25.25 0.88
CA THR A 49 14.48 24.41 -0.26
C THR A 49 14.74 22.96 0.17
N GLY A 50 15.43 22.74 1.29
CA GLY A 50 15.72 21.39 1.79
C GLY A 50 14.46 20.64 2.21
N TRP A 51 13.53 21.35 2.87
CA TRP A 51 12.22 20.81 3.24
C TRP A 51 11.42 20.32 2.02
N ARG A 52 11.34 21.14 0.96
CA ARG A 52 10.60 20.81 -0.27
C ARG A 52 11.12 19.57 -0.98
N LEU A 53 12.41 19.25 -0.86
CA LEU A 53 12.98 18.04 -1.47
C LEU A 53 12.60 16.75 -0.73
N LEU A 54 12.29 16.85 0.56
CA LEU A 54 11.97 15.70 1.41
C LEU A 54 10.47 15.50 1.61
N GLN A 55 9.67 16.54 1.40
CA GLN A 55 8.21 16.49 1.43
C GLN A 55 7.61 15.32 0.62
N PRO A 56 8.12 14.97 -0.60
CA PRO A 56 7.59 13.83 -1.34
C PRO A 56 7.73 12.48 -0.63
N PHE A 57 8.66 12.36 0.33
CA PHE A 57 8.99 11.14 1.05
C PHE A 57 8.45 11.11 2.49
N ASN A 58 7.76 12.17 2.91
CA ASN A 58 7.26 12.31 4.26
C ASN A 58 5.90 11.62 4.40
N LEU A 59 5.82 10.56 5.21
CA LEU A 59 4.56 9.85 5.43
C LEU A 59 3.46 10.72 6.06
N ALA A 60 3.82 11.82 6.75
CA ALA A 60 2.86 12.75 7.33
C ALA A 60 2.04 13.55 6.30
N ASP A 61 2.52 13.63 5.06
CA ASP A 61 1.91 14.44 4.01
C ASP A 61 1.10 13.55 3.07
N GLU A 62 -0.05 14.05 2.64
CA GLU A 62 -0.89 13.35 1.66
C GLU A 62 -0.40 13.55 0.21
N ASN A 63 -0.87 12.67 -0.67
CA ASN A 63 -0.65 12.76 -2.12
C ASN A 63 0.83 12.87 -2.54
N ASN A 64 1.68 12.07 -1.90
CA ASN A 64 3.12 12.03 -2.18
C ASN A 64 3.62 10.60 -2.47
N LEU A 65 4.93 10.45 -2.68
CA LEU A 65 5.52 9.15 -3.00
C LEU A 65 5.33 8.12 -1.88
N ALA A 66 5.29 8.57 -0.62
CA ALA A 66 5.13 7.68 0.54
C ALA A 66 3.72 7.07 0.59
N VAL A 67 2.68 7.88 0.37
CA VAL A 67 1.28 7.43 0.23
C VAL A 67 1.09 6.55 -1.00
N TRP A 68 1.77 6.85 -2.11
CA TRP A 68 1.71 6.02 -3.30
C TRP A 68 2.35 4.66 -3.07
N TRP A 69 3.42 4.64 -2.28
CA TRP A 69 4.10 3.43 -1.89
C TRP A 69 3.23 2.52 -1.02
N SER A 70 2.64 3.01 0.06
CA SER A 70 1.69 2.28 0.92
C SER A 70 0.49 1.79 0.10
N GLY A 71 -0.10 2.66 -0.71
CA GLY A 71 -1.18 2.34 -1.64
C GLY A 71 -0.81 1.20 -2.60
N ALA A 72 0.41 1.20 -3.15
CA ALA A 72 0.90 0.13 -4.02
C ALA A 72 1.07 -1.19 -3.26
N LEU A 73 1.60 -1.18 -2.03
CA LEU A 73 1.74 -2.40 -1.22
C LEU A 73 0.38 -3.07 -0.96
N LEU A 74 -0.63 -2.29 -0.59
CA LEU A 74 -2.01 -2.76 -0.39
C LEU A 74 -2.62 -3.30 -1.69
N SER A 75 -2.43 -2.60 -2.81
CA SER A 75 -2.87 -3.04 -4.14
C SER A 75 -2.25 -4.39 -4.55
N VAL A 76 -0.94 -4.55 -4.36
CA VAL A 76 -0.26 -5.83 -4.62
C VAL A 76 -0.81 -6.93 -3.72
N ALA A 77 -0.98 -6.67 -2.42
CA ALA A 77 -1.56 -7.64 -1.50
C ALA A 77 -2.99 -8.04 -1.93
N GLY A 78 -3.79 -7.09 -2.38
CA GLY A 78 -5.12 -7.33 -2.94
C GLY A 78 -5.09 -8.24 -4.18
N LEU A 79 -4.19 -7.99 -5.12
CA LEU A 79 -3.99 -8.83 -6.31
C LEU A 79 -3.53 -10.25 -5.94
N LEU A 80 -2.63 -10.39 -4.96
CA LEU A 80 -2.19 -11.71 -4.47
C LEU A 80 -3.32 -12.48 -3.80
N CYS A 81 -4.19 -11.80 -3.05
CA CYS A 81 -5.42 -12.42 -2.53
C CYS A 81 -6.34 -12.84 -3.68
N PHE A 82 -6.57 -11.99 -4.67
CA PHE A 82 -7.44 -12.30 -5.80
C PHE A 82 -6.98 -13.55 -6.57
N GLN A 83 -5.67 -13.73 -6.76
CA GLN A 83 -5.12 -14.94 -7.39
C GLN A 83 -5.44 -16.24 -6.66
N GLN A 84 -5.61 -16.18 -5.33
CA GLN A 84 -5.94 -17.35 -4.54
C GLN A 84 -7.40 -17.78 -4.71
N VAL A 85 -8.25 -16.93 -5.30
CA VAL A 85 -9.62 -17.30 -5.69
C VAL A 85 -9.61 -18.46 -6.68
N ASP A 86 -8.61 -18.50 -7.57
CA ASP A 86 -8.41 -19.58 -8.56
C ASP A 86 -7.65 -20.79 -7.99
N GLY A 87 -7.49 -20.90 -6.66
CA GLY A 87 -6.83 -22.03 -6.01
C GLY A 87 -5.30 -21.99 -6.03
N ARG A 88 -4.70 -20.84 -6.34
CA ARG A 88 -3.23 -20.68 -6.40
C ARG A 88 -2.55 -20.48 -5.04
N GLY A 89 -3.30 -20.51 -3.94
CA GLY A 89 -2.79 -20.42 -2.57
C GLY A 89 -3.64 -21.22 -1.58
N ALA A 90 -3.37 -21.05 -0.29
CA ALA A 90 -4.06 -21.77 0.77
C ALA A 90 -5.42 -21.18 1.12
N LEU A 91 -5.61 -19.88 0.91
CA LEU A 91 -6.82 -19.19 1.36
C LEU A 91 -8.04 -19.78 0.63
N PRO A 92 -9.13 -20.10 1.35
CA PRO A 92 -10.39 -20.46 0.71
C PRO A 92 -10.83 -19.35 -0.24
N ALA A 93 -11.34 -19.68 -1.42
CA ALA A 93 -11.68 -18.71 -2.47
C ALA A 93 -12.55 -17.55 -1.97
N ARG A 94 -13.54 -17.82 -1.12
CA ARG A 94 -14.39 -16.78 -0.51
C ARG A 94 -13.63 -15.85 0.44
N SER A 95 -12.72 -16.38 1.24
CA SER A 95 -11.85 -15.57 2.13
C SER A 95 -10.91 -14.70 1.30
N ALA A 96 -10.28 -15.30 0.29
CA ALA A 96 -9.40 -14.64 -0.66
C ALA A 96 -10.08 -13.47 -1.39
N ALA A 97 -11.31 -13.67 -1.88
CA ALA A 97 -12.08 -12.62 -2.55
C ALA A 97 -12.42 -11.44 -1.62
N ILE A 98 -12.82 -11.72 -0.37
CA ILE A 98 -13.13 -10.66 0.60
C ILE A 98 -11.86 -9.88 0.97
N LEU A 99 -10.76 -10.58 1.26
CA LEU A 99 -9.47 -9.93 1.55
C LEU A 99 -8.96 -9.11 0.36
N ALA A 100 -9.14 -9.60 -0.87
CA ALA A 100 -8.79 -8.86 -2.08
C ALA A 100 -9.57 -7.53 -2.15
N ALA A 101 -10.90 -7.58 -1.97
CA ALA A 101 -11.74 -6.39 -1.98
C ALA A 101 -11.37 -5.41 -0.87
N LEU A 102 -11.11 -5.89 0.35
CA LEU A 102 -10.70 -5.04 1.48
C LEU A 102 -9.35 -4.36 1.23
N LEU A 103 -8.34 -5.10 0.77
CA LEU A 103 -7.00 -4.54 0.52
C LEU A 103 -6.98 -3.55 -0.65
N VAL A 104 -7.75 -3.82 -1.71
CA VAL A 104 -7.94 -2.85 -2.80
C VAL A 104 -8.71 -1.62 -2.31
N GLY A 105 -9.72 -1.81 -1.46
CA GLY A 105 -10.45 -0.72 -0.82
C GLY A 105 -9.55 0.18 0.02
N LEU A 106 -8.70 -0.42 0.87
CA LEU A 106 -7.71 0.33 1.66
C LEU A 106 -6.66 1.00 0.78
N SER A 107 -6.21 0.36 -0.30
CA SER A 107 -5.32 1.00 -1.27
C SER A 107 -5.93 2.25 -1.91
N CYS A 108 -7.24 2.20 -2.19
CA CYS A 108 -7.98 3.35 -2.69
C CYS A 108 -8.11 4.42 -1.61
N ASP A 109 -8.50 4.03 -0.40
CA ASP A 109 -8.62 4.96 0.73
C ASP A 109 -7.30 5.68 1.02
N GLU A 110 -6.18 4.97 1.03
CA GLU A 110 -4.83 5.52 1.23
C GLU A 110 -4.50 6.64 0.23
N VAL A 111 -4.75 6.42 -1.06
CA VAL A 111 -4.37 7.39 -2.11
C VAL A 111 -5.40 8.52 -2.27
N VAL A 112 -6.68 8.22 -2.03
CA VAL A 112 -7.80 9.15 -2.27
C VAL A 112 -8.21 9.90 -1.00
N SER A 113 -7.79 9.39 0.16
CA SER A 113 -8.17 9.85 1.48
C SER A 113 -9.69 9.87 1.68
N ILE A 114 -10.33 8.71 1.45
CA ILE A 114 -11.80 8.61 1.50
C ILE A 114 -12.29 8.82 2.93
N HIS A 115 -11.63 8.19 3.92
CA HIS A 115 -12.04 8.25 5.31
C HIS A 115 -12.02 9.69 5.85
N GLU A 116 -11.05 10.51 5.44
CA GLU A 116 -11.01 11.91 5.82
C GLU A 116 -12.11 12.72 5.15
N ARG A 117 -12.36 12.51 3.86
CA ARG A 117 -13.45 13.19 3.13
C ARG A 117 -14.82 12.84 3.71
N VAL A 118 -15.00 11.59 4.13
CA VAL A 118 -16.20 11.13 4.81
C VAL A 118 -16.35 11.76 6.20
N SER A 119 -15.24 12.00 6.91
CA SER A 119 -15.25 12.68 8.21
C SER A 119 -15.79 14.12 8.13
N LEU A 120 -15.57 14.81 7.00
CA LEU A 120 -16.08 16.16 6.75
C LEU A 120 -17.61 16.21 6.59
N LEU A 121 -18.22 15.11 6.15
CA LEU A 121 -19.65 15.12 5.80
C LEU A 121 -20.54 15.17 7.03
N HIS A 122 -20.24 14.45 8.13
CA HIS A 122 -20.81 14.64 9.47
C HIS A 122 -20.03 13.75 10.47
N ASN A 123 -19.78 14.25 11.70
CA ASN A 123 -18.94 13.66 12.79
C ASN A 123 -19.14 12.17 13.19
N LEU A 124 -20.05 11.42 12.56
CA LEU A 124 -20.33 10.00 12.86
C LEU A 124 -20.09 9.05 11.67
N TYR A 125 -19.76 9.57 10.49
CA TYR A 125 -19.79 8.78 9.25
C TYR A 125 -18.69 7.72 9.02
N PRO A 126 -17.47 7.77 9.61
CA PRO A 126 -16.50 6.70 9.34
C PRO A 126 -16.83 5.39 10.07
N VAL A 127 -17.59 5.45 11.19
CA VAL A 127 -17.84 4.29 12.05
C VAL A 127 -18.57 3.14 11.34
N PRO A 128 -19.64 3.36 10.55
CA PRO A 128 -20.29 2.28 9.81
C PRO A 128 -19.37 1.60 8.79
N PHE A 129 -18.51 2.36 8.10
CA PHE A 129 -17.56 1.82 7.14
C PHE A 129 -16.47 1.00 7.83
N ALA A 130 -15.91 1.52 8.92
CA ALA A 130 -14.94 0.80 9.75
C ALA A 130 -15.54 -0.49 10.33
N ALA A 131 -16.77 -0.44 10.84
CA ALA A 131 -17.46 -1.61 11.38
C ALA A 131 -17.74 -2.67 10.29
N LEU A 132 -18.17 -2.24 9.09
CA LEU A 132 -18.38 -3.14 7.95
C LEU A 132 -17.05 -3.78 7.52
N GLY A 133 -15.98 -2.99 7.38
CA GLY A 133 -14.64 -3.46 7.03
C GLY A 133 -14.12 -4.48 8.04
N ALA A 134 -14.22 -4.17 9.34
CA ALA A 134 -13.83 -5.06 10.42
C ALA A 134 -14.65 -6.37 10.43
N GLY A 135 -15.96 -6.29 10.23
CA GLY A 135 -16.84 -7.46 10.14
C GLY A 135 -16.46 -8.38 8.97
N LEU A 136 -16.22 -7.81 7.79
CA LEU A 136 -15.77 -8.54 6.60
C LEU A 136 -14.39 -9.19 6.83
N LEU A 137 -13.46 -8.46 7.46
CA LEU A 137 -12.13 -8.97 7.80
C LEU A 137 -12.22 -10.16 8.76
N ILE A 138 -12.96 -10.01 9.87
CA ILE A 138 -13.16 -11.08 10.86
C ILE A 138 -13.77 -12.31 10.18
N TYR A 139 -14.80 -12.11 9.36
CA TYR A 139 -15.45 -13.19 8.64
C TYR A 139 -14.48 -13.90 7.67
N ALA A 140 -13.69 -13.15 6.89
CA ALA A 140 -12.71 -13.72 5.97
C ALA A 140 -11.61 -14.50 6.71
N LEU A 141 -11.13 -14.00 7.84
CA LEU A 141 -10.13 -14.66 8.68
C LEU A 141 -10.69 -15.91 9.36
N MET A 142 -11.94 -15.90 9.83
CA MET A 142 -12.62 -17.08 10.35
C MET A 142 -12.70 -18.19 9.30
N LEU A 143 -13.05 -17.85 8.05
CA LEU A 143 -13.06 -18.81 6.94
C LEU A 143 -11.66 -19.38 6.70
N ALA A 144 -10.62 -18.54 6.69
CA ALA A 144 -9.24 -18.97 6.49
C ALA A 144 -8.71 -19.83 7.65
N CYS A 145 -9.09 -19.55 8.91
CA CYS A 145 -8.66 -20.32 10.08
C CYS A 145 -9.32 -21.71 10.18
N ARG A 146 -10.51 -21.88 9.59
CA ARG A 146 -11.20 -23.18 9.50
C ARG A 146 -10.47 -24.17 8.59
N ASN A 147 -9.73 -23.69 7.60
CA ASN A 147 -8.89 -24.53 6.74
C ASN A 147 -7.47 -24.64 7.37
N PRO A 148 -7.02 -25.84 7.79
CA PRO A 148 -5.70 -26.03 8.38
C PRO A 148 -4.55 -25.54 7.48
N ALA A 149 -4.71 -25.64 6.15
CA ALA A 149 -3.70 -25.22 5.19
C ALA A 149 -3.46 -23.71 5.20
N SER A 150 -4.47 -22.88 5.48
CA SER A 150 -4.40 -21.41 5.46
C SER A 150 -4.21 -20.78 6.83
N ARG A 151 -4.31 -21.54 7.93
CA ARG A 151 -4.26 -20.98 9.29
C ARG A 151 -3.02 -20.12 9.55
N GLY A 152 -1.84 -20.58 9.13
CA GLY A 152 -0.59 -19.83 9.30
C GLY A 152 -0.54 -18.53 8.48
N VAL A 153 -1.22 -18.48 7.33
CA VAL A 153 -1.37 -17.26 6.53
C VAL A 153 -2.35 -16.32 7.20
N ALA A 154 -3.51 -16.84 7.62
CA ALA A 154 -4.56 -16.09 8.30
C ALA A 154 -4.06 -15.39 9.56
N LEU A 155 -3.26 -16.07 10.40
CA LEU A 155 -2.69 -15.48 11.62
C LEU A 155 -1.72 -14.33 11.32
N ARG A 156 -0.91 -14.45 10.26
CA ARG A 156 0.02 -13.38 9.86
C ARG A 156 -0.74 -12.21 9.24
N VAL A 157 -1.73 -12.47 8.39
CA VAL A 157 -2.63 -11.43 7.86
C VAL A 157 -3.35 -10.72 8.99
N PHE A 158 -3.89 -11.45 9.97
CA PHE A 158 -4.48 -10.88 11.18
C PHE A 158 -3.48 -10.00 11.94
N ALA A 159 -2.25 -10.45 12.15
CA ALA A 159 -1.23 -9.65 12.83
C ALA A 159 -0.94 -8.33 12.10
N GLY A 160 -0.87 -8.34 10.76
CA GLY A 160 -0.68 -7.11 9.98
C GLY A 160 -1.89 -6.18 10.05
N PHE A 161 -3.12 -6.69 9.98
CA PHE A 161 -4.33 -5.88 10.18
C PHE A 161 -4.48 -5.37 11.61
N ALA A 162 -4.00 -6.11 12.61
CA ALA A 162 -3.99 -5.65 14.00
C ALA A 162 -3.03 -4.47 14.19
N LEU A 163 -1.90 -4.45 13.48
CA LEU A 163 -1.01 -3.29 13.43
C LEU A 163 -1.68 -2.09 12.73
N LEU A 164 -2.29 -2.30 11.57
CA LEU A 164 -3.06 -1.24 10.88
C LEU A 164 -4.18 -0.69 11.79
N GLY A 165 -4.97 -1.56 12.41
CA GLY A 165 -6.03 -1.15 13.34
C GLY A 165 -5.51 -0.47 14.61
N SER A 166 -4.23 -0.65 14.97
CA SER A 166 -3.64 0.06 16.11
C SER A 166 -3.43 1.54 15.84
N VAL A 167 -3.39 1.97 14.58
CA VAL A 167 -3.16 3.37 14.18
C VAL A 167 -4.34 4.23 14.60
N ALA A 168 -5.58 3.75 14.43
CA ALA A 168 -6.75 4.43 14.97
C ALA A 168 -6.67 4.68 16.49
N VAL A 169 -5.99 3.80 17.25
CA VAL A 169 -5.74 4.02 18.69
C VAL A 169 -4.62 5.05 18.89
N GLN A 170 -3.58 5.02 18.07
CA GLN A 170 -2.49 5.99 18.10
C GLN A 170 -2.99 7.40 17.79
N GLU A 171 -3.77 7.56 16.71
CA GLU A 171 -4.45 8.80 16.32
C GLU A 171 -5.36 9.33 17.45
N TYR A 172 -6.16 8.45 18.06
CA TYR A 172 -6.98 8.82 19.22
C TYR A 172 -6.14 9.33 20.40
N LEU A 173 -5.03 8.68 20.74
CA LEU A 173 -4.11 9.13 21.78
C LEU A 173 -3.40 10.43 21.39
N GLU A 174 -3.13 10.62 20.10
CA GLU A 174 -2.54 11.82 19.53
C GLU A 174 -3.41 13.05 19.81
N HIS A 175 -4.73 12.91 19.65
CA HIS A 175 -5.69 13.98 19.89
C HIS A 175 -6.10 14.15 21.36
N THR A 176 -5.96 13.11 22.19
CA THR A 176 -6.45 13.13 23.58
C THR A 176 -5.39 13.56 24.59
N VAL A 177 -4.11 13.33 24.30
CA VAL A 177 -3.00 13.62 25.21
C VAL A 177 -2.22 14.84 24.71
N SER A 178 -1.72 15.68 25.62
CA SER A 178 -0.80 16.76 25.26
C SER A 178 0.62 16.23 25.18
N TRP A 179 1.21 16.25 23.99
CA TRP A 179 2.56 15.73 23.77
C TRP A 179 3.58 16.86 23.62
N PRO A 180 4.80 16.67 24.12
CA PRO A 180 5.90 17.59 23.83
C PRO A 180 6.13 17.74 22.32
N SER A 181 6.32 18.96 21.84
CA SER A 181 6.51 19.25 20.41
C SER A 181 7.71 18.53 19.78
N TRP A 182 8.75 18.24 20.57
CA TRP A 182 9.91 17.50 20.10
C TRP A 182 9.60 16.03 19.76
N LEU A 183 8.46 15.48 20.22
CA LEU A 183 8.02 14.14 19.89
C LEU A 183 7.13 14.05 18.64
N ALA A 184 6.76 15.18 18.02
CA ALA A 184 5.82 15.18 16.90
C ALA A 184 6.29 14.24 15.76
N GLY A 185 7.55 14.35 15.34
CA GLY A 185 8.07 13.53 14.23
C GLY A 185 8.18 12.05 14.60
N VAL A 186 8.57 11.75 15.84
CA VAL A 186 8.66 10.37 16.34
C VAL A 186 7.27 9.73 16.39
N ARG A 187 6.25 10.46 16.84
CA ARG A 187 4.87 9.97 16.85
C ARG A 187 4.39 9.61 15.45
N VAL A 188 4.49 10.54 14.52
CA VAL A 188 4.08 10.29 13.13
C VAL A 188 4.87 9.13 12.54
N ALA A 189 6.18 9.07 12.76
CA ALA A 189 6.99 7.94 12.28
C ALA A 189 6.57 6.59 12.88
N VAL A 190 6.07 6.56 14.13
CA VAL A 190 5.54 5.34 14.77
C VAL A 190 4.18 4.97 14.21
N GLU A 191 3.29 5.95 14.03
CA GLU A 191 1.96 5.79 13.44
C GLU A 191 2.06 5.23 12.02
N GLU A 192 2.65 6.00 11.12
CA GLU A 192 2.89 5.66 9.72
C GLU A 192 3.76 4.41 9.57
N GLY A 193 4.77 4.27 10.44
CA GLY A 193 5.66 3.11 10.43
C GLY A 193 4.96 1.82 10.84
N SER A 194 4.00 1.89 11.76
CA SER A 194 3.18 0.75 12.15
C SER A 194 2.25 0.31 11.03
N GLU A 195 1.75 1.25 10.21
CA GLU A 195 0.97 0.95 9.01
C GLU A 195 1.80 0.22 7.97
N LEU A 196 2.92 0.82 7.55
CA LEU A 196 3.81 0.23 6.55
C LEU A 196 4.31 -1.16 6.98
N PHE A 197 4.60 -1.33 8.27
CA PHE A 197 5.02 -2.62 8.78
C PHE A 197 3.86 -3.64 8.80
N GLY A 198 2.64 -3.21 9.13
CA GLY A 198 1.42 -4.01 9.00
C GLY A 198 1.19 -4.50 7.57
N MET A 199 1.29 -3.59 6.58
CA MET A 199 1.18 -3.90 5.15
C MET A 199 2.28 -4.88 4.71
N PHE A 200 3.51 -4.70 5.19
CA PHE A 200 4.63 -5.61 4.92
C PHE A 200 4.34 -7.02 5.44
N ILE A 201 3.83 -7.17 6.67
CA ILE A 201 3.49 -8.49 7.24
C ILE A 201 2.42 -9.19 6.40
N ILE A 202 1.37 -8.46 5.99
CA ILE A 202 0.31 -9.00 5.12
C ILE A 202 0.92 -9.48 3.80
N LEU A 203 1.68 -8.61 3.13
CA LEU A 203 2.31 -8.92 1.86
C LEU A 203 3.24 -10.13 1.98
N HIS A 204 4.07 -10.18 3.02
CA HIS A 204 4.98 -11.29 3.29
C HIS A 204 4.24 -12.60 3.53
N ALA A 205 3.12 -12.58 4.26
CA ALA A 205 2.29 -13.76 4.47
C ALA A 205 1.76 -14.33 3.15
N LEU A 206 1.22 -13.47 2.29
CA LEU A 206 0.64 -13.83 0.99
C LEU A 206 1.70 -14.33 0.01
N VAL A 207 2.83 -13.61 -0.08
CA VAL A 207 3.94 -13.98 -0.97
C VAL A 207 4.53 -15.33 -0.55
N THR A 208 4.73 -15.56 0.74
CA THR A 208 5.26 -16.84 1.25
C THR A 208 4.31 -18.00 0.96
N ASP A 209 3.00 -17.79 1.11
CA ASP A 209 2.01 -18.83 0.84
C ASP A 209 1.99 -19.23 -0.64
N ILE A 210 1.96 -18.25 -1.53
CA ILE A 210 1.95 -18.49 -2.98
C ILE A 210 3.23 -19.19 -3.42
N HIS A 211 4.41 -18.74 -2.97
CA HIS A 211 5.69 -19.39 -3.32
C HIS A 211 5.80 -20.81 -2.76
N GLY A 212 5.27 -21.07 -1.57
CA GLY A 212 5.32 -22.40 -0.96
C GLY A 212 4.45 -23.44 -1.64
N ARG A 213 3.42 -23.01 -2.38
CA ARG A 213 2.39 -23.90 -2.96
C ARG A 213 2.37 -23.91 -4.48
N SER A 214 2.77 -22.80 -5.08
CA SER A 214 2.76 -22.62 -6.51
C SER A 214 4.19 -22.57 -7.02
N ARG A 215 4.53 -23.48 -7.95
CA ARG A 215 5.75 -23.35 -8.78
C ARG A 215 5.67 -22.14 -9.71
N VAL A 216 4.49 -21.54 -9.77
CA VAL A 216 4.19 -20.32 -10.49
C VAL A 216 4.70 -19.15 -9.65
N GLY A 217 5.80 -18.53 -10.07
CA GLY A 217 6.24 -17.28 -9.46
C GLY A 217 5.15 -16.21 -9.57
N VAL A 218 5.24 -15.16 -8.73
CA VAL A 218 4.37 -13.95 -8.74
C VAL A 218 4.08 -13.41 -10.16
N ARG A 219 4.96 -13.72 -11.12
CA ARG A 219 4.86 -13.43 -12.55
C ARG A 219 3.60 -13.93 -13.25
N GLN A 220 3.18 -15.19 -13.09
CA GLN A 220 1.97 -15.65 -13.79
C GLN A 220 0.69 -15.31 -13.01
N ALA A 221 0.85 -14.61 -11.91
CA ALA A 221 -0.20 -14.28 -10.99
C ALA A 221 -0.98 -13.04 -11.49
N LEU A 222 -0.42 -12.26 -12.41
CA LEU A 222 -1.21 -11.31 -13.18
C LEU A 222 -2.15 -12.04 -14.17
N PRO A 223 -3.46 -11.71 -14.21
CA PRO A 223 -4.43 -12.29 -15.14
C PRO A 223 -4.11 -11.93 -16.58
N LYS A 224 -3.77 -12.89 -17.45
CA LYS A 224 -3.39 -12.57 -18.84
C LYS A 224 -4.55 -11.86 -19.53
N PRO A 225 -4.36 -10.68 -20.14
CA PRO A 225 -5.48 -9.97 -20.79
C PRO A 225 -6.23 -10.84 -21.81
N SER A 226 -5.53 -11.76 -22.48
CA SER A 226 -6.12 -12.75 -23.39
C SER A 226 -7.04 -13.78 -22.71
N GLU A 227 -6.83 -14.07 -21.43
CA GLU A 227 -7.66 -14.98 -20.62
C GLU A 227 -8.87 -14.23 -20.01
N PHE A 228 -8.86 -12.90 -20.04
CA PHE A 228 -9.92 -12.05 -19.49
C PHE A 228 -10.35 -11.01 -20.53
N PRO A 229 -11.14 -11.40 -21.55
CA PRO A 229 -11.58 -10.47 -22.59
C PRO A 229 -12.38 -9.28 -22.04
N ILE A 230 -12.97 -9.41 -20.85
CA ILE A 230 -13.68 -8.33 -20.15
C ILE A 230 -12.75 -7.40 -19.35
N LEU A 231 -11.48 -7.76 -19.13
CA LEU A 231 -10.57 -6.95 -18.31
C LEU A 231 -10.31 -5.59 -18.95
N VAL A 232 -10.05 -5.54 -20.26
CA VAL A 232 -9.82 -4.27 -20.98
C VAL A 232 -11.03 -3.35 -20.92
N PRO A 233 -12.27 -3.77 -21.26
CA PRO A 233 -13.43 -2.90 -21.14
C PRO A 233 -13.75 -2.54 -19.68
N LEU A 234 -13.49 -3.43 -18.70
CA LEU A 234 -13.65 -3.11 -17.28
C LEU A 234 -12.64 -2.05 -16.82
N LEU A 235 -11.37 -2.16 -17.23
CA LEU A 235 -10.35 -1.15 -16.96
C LEU A 235 -10.75 0.17 -17.64
N ALA A 236 -11.14 0.15 -18.91
CA ALA A 236 -11.58 1.36 -19.63
C ALA A 236 -12.81 2.00 -18.98
N LEU A 237 -13.77 1.20 -18.51
CA LEU A 237 -14.92 1.68 -17.73
C LEU A 237 -14.46 2.29 -16.41
N GLY A 238 -13.55 1.62 -15.68
CA GLY A 238 -12.97 2.15 -14.45
C GLY A 238 -12.27 3.48 -14.67
N LEU A 239 -11.48 3.61 -15.73
CA LEU A 239 -10.86 4.88 -16.14
C LEU A 239 -11.91 5.94 -16.46
N GLY A 240 -12.94 5.58 -17.23
CA GLY A 240 -14.03 6.49 -17.59
C GLY A 240 -14.80 6.99 -16.36
N LEU A 241 -15.13 6.10 -15.43
CA LEU A 241 -15.76 6.43 -14.16
C LEU A 241 -14.84 7.31 -13.30
N GLN A 242 -13.54 7.00 -13.27
CA GLN A 242 -12.56 7.80 -12.56
C GLN A 242 -12.49 9.21 -13.12
N LEU A 243 -12.32 9.37 -14.44
CA LEU A 243 -12.28 10.67 -15.11
C LEU A 243 -13.60 11.44 -14.93
N ALA A 244 -14.74 10.75 -14.96
CA ALA A 244 -16.04 11.37 -14.68
C ALA A 244 -16.13 11.85 -13.24
N SER A 245 -15.76 11.03 -12.25
CA SER A 245 -15.73 11.44 -10.84
C SER A 245 -14.75 12.59 -10.60
N ALA A 246 -13.58 12.56 -11.24
CA ALA A 246 -12.59 13.62 -11.23
C ALA A 246 -13.18 14.95 -11.69
N SER A 247 -13.88 14.91 -12.83
CA SER A 247 -14.41 16.09 -13.49
C SER A 247 -15.69 16.62 -12.84
N LEU A 248 -16.51 15.76 -12.25
CA LEU A 248 -17.85 16.10 -11.74
C LEU A 248 -17.92 16.27 -10.22
N VAL A 249 -17.04 15.59 -9.48
CA VAL A 249 -17.05 15.57 -8.01
C VAL A 249 -15.79 16.23 -7.47
N PHE A 250 -14.62 15.78 -7.92
CA PHE A 250 -13.34 16.24 -7.35
C PHE A 250 -12.93 17.64 -7.84
N SER A 251 -13.37 18.08 -9.01
CA SER A 251 -13.16 19.45 -9.51
C SER A 251 -13.78 20.53 -8.62
N HIS A 252 -14.68 20.15 -7.72
CA HIS A 252 -15.32 21.03 -6.74
C HIS A 252 -14.72 20.91 -5.33
N LEU A 253 -13.66 20.12 -5.15
CA LEU A 253 -12.98 19.97 -3.88
C LEU A 253 -11.75 20.89 -3.87
N ASP A 254 -11.81 21.93 -3.04
CA ASP A 254 -10.73 22.93 -2.90
C ASP A 254 -9.47 22.36 -2.20
N ASP A 255 -9.53 21.11 -1.70
CA ASP A 255 -8.53 20.48 -0.85
C ASP A 255 -7.62 19.46 -1.57
N LEU A 256 -7.67 19.38 -2.91
CA LEU A 256 -6.87 18.42 -3.69
C LEU A 256 -5.34 18.58 -3.53
N THR A 257 -4.88 19.72 -3.03
CA THR A 257 -3.44 19.97 -2.78
C THR A 257 -3.01 19.56 -1.37
N THR A 258 -3.96 19.38 -0.47
CA THR A 258 -3.72 19.02 0.93
C THR A 258 -4.18 17.62 1.26
N ARG A 259 -5.03 17.01 0.41
CA ARG A 259 -5.57 15.66 0.59
C ARG A 259 -5.27 14.73 -0.57
N GLY A 260 -5.59 13.45 -0.37
CA GLY A 260 -5.53 12.39 -1.38
C GLY A 260 -6.22 12.77 -2.69
N ASN A 261 -5.61 12.36 -3.80
CA ASN A 261 -6.06 12.67 -5.14
C ASN A 261 -6.67 11.41 -5.78
N ALA A 262 -7.99 11.43 -5.98
CA ALA A 262 -8.66 10.32 -6.65
C ALA A 262 -8.03 9.99 -8.02
N THR A 263 -7.66 11.01 -8.79
CA THR A 263 -7.15 10.81 -10.16
C THR A 263 -5.84 10.03 -10.19
N SER A 264 -5.03 10.09 -9.14
CA SER A 264 -3.74 9.40 -9.08
C SER A 264 -3.89 7.91 -8.79
N TRP A 265 -4.90 7.48 -8.01
CA TRP A 265 -5.04 6.06 -7.63
C TRP A 265 -5.18 5.12 -8.83
N TYR A 266 -6.06 5.46 -9.78
CA TYR A 266 -6.28 4.61 -10.95
C TYR A 266 -5.03 4.57 -11.84
N CYS A 267 -4.40 5.72 -12.08
CA CYS A 267 -3.16 5.81 -12.87
C CYS A 267 -2.05 4.98 -12.21
N ALA A 268 -1.81 5.16 -10.91
CA ALA A 268 -0.81 4.41 -10.15
C ALA A 268 -1.07 2.90 -10.22
N THR A 269 -2.32 2.46 -10.04
CA THR A 269 -2.70 1.05 -10.12
C THR A 269 -2.51 0.48 -11.53
N ALA A 270 -2.92 1.22 -12.57
CA ALA A 270 -2.76 0.82 -13.96
C ALA A 270 -1.28 0.71 -14.36
N TYR A 271 -0.45 1.70 -13.97
CA TYR A 271 0.99 1.68 -14.18
C TYR A 271 1.66 0.54 -13.43
N LEU A 272 1.25 0.27 -12.19
CA LEU A 272 1.74 -0.86 -11.40
C LEU A 272 1.47 -2.18 -12.13
N VAL A 273 0.23 -2.40 -12.59
CA VAL A 273 -0.13 -3.59 -13.38
C VAL A 273 0.65 -3.68 -14.69
N ALA A 274 0.83 -2.56 -15.39
CA ALA A 274 1.62 -2.50 -16.63
C ALA A 274 3.11 -2.79 -16.39
N ALA A 275 3.70 -2.25 -15.32
CA ALA A 275 5.09 -2.49 -14.95
C ALA A 275 5.34 -3.97 -14.64
N PHE A 276 4.43 -4.61 -13.91
CA PHE A 276 4.48 -6.05 -13.68
C PHE A 276 4.45 -6.85 -15.00
N ARG A 277 3.69 -6.39 -16.01
CA ARG A 277 3.59 -7.03 -17.34
C ARG A 277 4.81 -6.83 -18.23
N VAL A 278 5.36 -5.62 -18.30
CA VAL A 278 6.58 -5.35 -19.09
C VAL A 278 7.74 -6.17 -18.55
N ASN A 279 7.86 -6.27 -17.22
CA ASN A 279 8.88 -7.10 -16.60
C ASN A 279 8.74 -8.59 -16.98
N GLU A 280 7.51 -9.09 -17.12
CA GLU A 280 7.23 -10.47 -17.56
C GLU A 280 7.82 -10.77 -18.94
N ARG A 281 7.74 -9.83 -19.88
CA ARG A 281 8.14 -10.03 -21.29
C ARG A 281 9.64 -9.82 -21.53
N GLU A 282 10.20 -8.75 -20.99
CA GLU A 282 11.51 -8.24 -21.44
C GLU A 282 12.70 -8.75 -20.61
N LEU A 283 12.51 -9.03 -19.32
CA LEU A 283 13.64 -9.15 -18.40
C LEU A 283 14.01 -10.58 -18.02
N GLY A 284 13.44 -11.58 -18.71
CA GLY A 284 13.77 -13.00 -18.53
C GLY A 284 13.66 -13.46 -17.08
N GLY A 285 12.94 -12.70 -16.25
CA GLY A 285 12.80 -13.00 -14.86
C GLY A 285 13.98 -12.71 -13.93
N ARG A 286 14.80 -11.69 -14.20
CA ARG A 286 15.73 -11.16 -13.18
C ARG A 286 15.09 -9.96 -12.46
N SER A 287 15.33 -9.88 -11.16
CA SER A 287 14.58 -9.15 -10.12
C SER A 287 14.57 -7.62 -10.20
N SER A 288 14.45 -7.01 -11.38
CA SER A 288 14.37 -5.54 -11.57
C SER A 288 12.95 -4.98 -11.41
N LEU A 289 12.01 -5.82 -10.99
CA LEU A 289 10.57 -5.56 -10.82
C LEU A 289 10.25 -4.26 -10.08
N PHE A 290 11.17 -3.84 -9.23
CA PHE A 290 11.01 -2.71 -8.35
C PHE A 290 11.63 -1.42 -8.84
N PHE A 291 12.75 -1.50 -9.58
CA PHE A 291 13.43 -0.31 -10.09
C PHE A 291 12.52 0.43 -11.06
N PHE A 292 11.70 -0.30 -11.82
CA PHE A 292 10.70 0.29 -12.72
C PHE A 292 9.51 0.91 -11.98
N THR A 293 8.99 0.26 -10.93
CA THR A 293 7.90 0.84 -10.11
C THR A 293 8.37 2.09 -9.37
N LEU A 294 9.59 2.09 -8.82
CA LEU A 294 10.18 3.25 -8.12
C LEU A 294 10.44 4.42 -9.08
N VAL A 295 10.95 4.15 -10.29
CA VAL A 295 11.17 5.18 -11.32
C VAL A 295 9.84 5.75 -11.83
N LEU A 296 8.81 4.92 -11.99
CA LEU A 296 7.51 5.38 -12.48
C LEU A 296 6.73 6.17 -11.43
N CYS A 297 6.77 5.77 -10.16
CA CYS A 297 6.19 6.56 -9.06
C CYS A 297 6.89 7.91 -8.89
N SER A 298 8.18 8.04 -9.26
CA SER A 298 8.91 9.32 -9.24
C SER A 298 8.67 10.23 -10.45
N LEU A 299 8.08 9.74 -11.55
CA LEU A 299 7.85 10.55 -12.76
C LEU A 299 6.51 11.29 -12.77
N ASP A 300 5.58 10.92 -11.88
CA ASP A 300 4.21 11.48 -11.80
C ASP A 300 4.03 12.32 -10.51
N ALA A 301 5.05 12.36 -9.63
CA ALA A 301 5.11 13.17 -8.41
C ALA A 301 5.80 14.55 -8.61
N VAL A 302 6.02 14.96 -9.88
CA VAL A 302 6.61 16.25 -10.29
C VAL A 302 5.60 16.99 -11.16
#